data_AF-A0A954CRA8-F1
#
_entry.id   AF-A0A954CRA8-F1
#
_cell.length_a   1.000
_cell.length_b   1.000
_cell.length_c   1.000
_cell.angle_alpha   90.00
_cell.angle_beta   90.00
_cell.angle_gamma   90.00
#
_symmetry.space_group_name_H-M   'P 1'
#
loop_
_entity.id
_entity.type
_entity.pdbx_description
1 polymer ?
#
loop_
_entity_poly.entity_id
_entity_poly.type
_entity_poly.pdbx_seq_one_letter_code
_entity_poly.pdbx_strand_id
1 'polypeptide(L)'
;RTVLDKKVEEQSRFNRLLADARNAVANKEWVLAQSQIQAALKEAKTSEFATEKDSTELDRMLQLSRLEELRLTDTRAKSSEELTRALANYDALIPELSDPDYNTRALTYRDEVRTRLGAALFNEGTEAEDDILKGELLDRALKYITDKATVAEINSELTDIKLRVAMKQVSDELVLLPRGTFTVGSNRDGDNNPQRLFEQKDFIFIDKYLVTNEQYKKFIDAGGYTDPAYWAEAALPYISLLVDSTGDAGPASWAEGSFDESLAKYPVTGLSFYEAQAYARWAGKRLPTADEWELAAGAPRTDDTSEIGAYPFGARADGPQNGVAVAREVGTTEWDRSSLGVRDLGSNVAEWTGD
;
A
#
# COMPACT_ATOMS: atom_id res chain seq x y z
N ARG A 1 25.66 54.69 39.01
CA ARG A 1 24.17 54.72 38.92
C ARG A 1 23.60 54.49 40.30
N THR A 2 22.75 55.40 40.76
CA THR A 2 22.02 55.26 42.01
C THR A 2 20.97 54.15 41.89
N VAL A 3 20.46 53.64 43.01
CA VAL A 3 19.35 52.67 43.02
C VAL A 3 18.11 53.24 42.32
N LEU A 4 17.89 54.55 42.43
CA LEU A 4 16.80 55.26 41.78
C LEU A 4 16.93 55.28 40.25
N ASP A 5 18.15 55.48 39.71
CA ASP A 5 18.40 55.46 38.27
C ASP A 5 18.06 54.09 37.65
N LYS A 6 18.37 53.00 38.37
CA LYS A 6 18.07 51.64 37.91
C LYS A 6 16.57 51.36 37.87
N LYS A 7 15.83 51.76 38.91
CA LYS A 7 14.37 51.62 38.99
C LYS A 7 13.66 52.40 37.88
N VAL A 8 14.09 53.63 37.59
CA VAL A 8 13.53 54.45 36.50
C VAL A 8 13.80 53.81 35.13
N GLU A 9 14.98 53.24 34.93
CA GLU A 9 15.35 52.53 33.69
C GLU A 9 14.51 51.25 33.48
N GLU A 10 14.31 50.46 34.53
CA GLU A 10 13.50 49.23 34.50
C GLU A 10 12.01 49.54 34.20
N GLN A 11 11.41 50.51 34.89
CA GLN A 11 10.05 50.99 34.60
C GLN A 11 9.91 51.47 33.15
N SER A 12 10.87 52.26 32.66
CA SER A 12 10.87 52.80 31.30
C SER A 12 11.00 51.71 30.25
N ARG A 13 11.78 50.66 30.54
CA ARG A 13 11.98 49.52 29.66
C ARG A 13 10.73 48.66 29.55
N PHE A 14 10.10 48.31 30.67
CA PHE A 14 8.85 47.54 30.66
C PHE A 14 7.73 48.29 29.92
N ASN A 15 7.55 49.58 30.21
CA ASN A 15 6.52 50.39 29.55
C ASN A 15 6.72 50.49 28.04
N ARG A 16 7.98 50.56 27.58
CA ARG A 16 8.30 50.54 26.14
C ARG A 16 7.92 49.21 25.51
N LEU A 17 8.33 48.10 26.10
CA LEU A 17 8.02 46.75 25.59
C LEU A 17 6.50 46.51 25.52
N LEU A 18 5.76 46.96 26.55
CA LEU A 18 4.30 46.87 26.56
C LEU A 18 3.66 47.73 25.47
N ALA A 19 4.17 48.95 25.25
CA ALA A 19 3.68 49.82 24.18
C ALA A 19 3.98 49.26 22.79
N ASP A 20 5.19 48.74 22.57
CA ASP A 20 5.59 48.10 21.32
C ASP A 20 4.67 46.90 21.01
N ALA A 21 4.47 46.02 22.00
CA ALA A 21 3.56 44.87 21.89
C ALA A 21 2.12 45.29 21.52
N ARG A 22 1.57 46.31 22.19
CA ARG A 22 0.24 46.86 21.88
C ARG A 22 0.17 47.40 20.45
N ASN A 23 1.20 48.12 20.01
CA ASN A 23 1.26 48.69 18.67
C ASN A 23 1.32 47.60 17.59
N ALA A 24 2.14 46.56 17.76
CA ALA A 24 2.22 45.45 16.81
C ALA A 24 0.90 44.67 16.71
N VAL A 25 0.21 44.44 17.85
CA VAL A 25 -1.14 43.84 17.87
C VAL A 25 -2.14 44.73 17.13
N ALA A 26 -2.15 46.04 17.41
CA ALA A 26 -3.05 46.99 16.75
C ALA A 26 -2.82 47.06 15.22
N ASN A 27 -1.57 46.96 14.80
CA ASN A 27 -1.17 46.92 13.39
C ASN A 27 -1.33 45.54 12.73
N LYS A 28 -1.75 44.51 13.48
CA LYS A 28 -1.90 43.12 13.03
C LYS A 28 -0.60 42.49 12.53
N GLU A 29 0.53 42.93 13.07
CA GLU A 29 1.87 42.39 12.76
C GLU A 29 2.14 41.16 13.64
N TRP A 30 1.38 40.08 13.45
CA TRP A 30 1.26 39.01 14.45
C TRP A 30 2.57 38.34 14.87
N VAL A 31 3.47 38.08 13.92
CA VAL A 31 4.79 37.50 14.21
C VAL A 31 5.63 38.44 15.07
N LEU A 32 5.62 39.73 14.74
CA LEU A 32 6.33 40.76 15.51
C LEU A 32 5.70 40.94 16.90
N ALA A 33 4.37 40.97 16.95
CA ALA A 33 3.60 41.05 18.18
C ALA A 33 3.97 39.91 19.12
N GLN A 34 4.00 38.66 18.66
CA GLN A 34 4.40 37.51 19.50
C GLN A 34 5.79 37.69 20.11
N SER A 35 6.76 38.10 19.31
CA SER A 35 8.14 38.35 19.79
C SER A 35 8.19 39.46 20.85
N GLN A 36 7.50 40.58 20.61
CA GLN A 36 7.45 41.71 21.53
C GLN A 36 6.68 41.38 22.82
N ILE A 37 5.57 40.65 22.71
CA ILE A 37 4.77 40.18 23.85
C ILE A 37 5.59 39.23 24.72
N GLN A 38 6.32 38.27 24.13
CA GLN A 38 7.19 37.37 24.87
C GLN A 38 8.33 38.11 25.58
N ALA A 39 8.92 39.13 24.94
CA ALA A 39 9.91 39.99 25.57
C ALA A 39 9.32 40.76 26.76
N ALA A 40 8.11 41.32 26.60
CA ALA A 40 7.40 42.02 27.66
C ALA A 40 7.00 41.08 28.83
N LEU A 41 6.51 39.87 28.54
CA LEU A 41 6.21 38.85 29.56
C LEU A 41 7.45 38.42 30.33
N LYS A 42 8.60 38.27 29.63
CA LYS A 42 9.88 37.97 30.27
C LYS A 42 10.31 39.08 31.23
N GLU A 43 10.15 40.34 30.82
CA GLU A 43 10.43 41.50 31.67
C GLU A 43 9.47 41.61 32.86
N ALA A 44 8.18 41.34 32.63
CA ALA A 44 7.13 41.40 33.64
C ALA A 44 7.42 40.47 34.83
N LYS A 45 7.96 39.27 34.57
CA LYS A 45 8.30 38.29 35.62
C LYS A 45 9.33 38.80 36.64
N THR A 46 10.17 39.76 36.26
CA THR A 46 11.26 40.26 37.10
C THR A 46 11.08 41.71 37.53
N SER A 47 10.10 42.41 36.97
CA SER A 47 9.87 43.83 37.20
C SER A 47 8.89 44.05 38.35
N GLU A 48 9.27 44.87 39.34
CA GLU A 48 8.34 45.34 40.40
C GLU A 48 7.25 46.28 39.87
N PHE A 49 7.36 46.70 38.61
CA PHE A 49 6.47 47.67 37.96
C PHE A 49 5.40 47.04 37.06
N ALA A 50 5.50 45.74 36.78
CA ALA A 50 4.49 45.04 36.01
C ALA A 50 3.33 44.62 36.93
N THR A 51 2.11 45.04 36.59
CA THR A 51 0.94 44.63 37.36
C THR A 51 0.42 43.28 36.88
N GLU A 52 -0.40 42.62 37.72
CA GLU A 52 -1.15 41.43 37.32
C GLU A 52 -2.06 41.71 36.11
N LYS A 53 -2.61 42.93 36.03
CA LYS A 53 -3.41 43.38 34.89
C LYS A 53 -2.58 43.45 33.60
N ASP A 54 -1.36 43.98 33.67
CA ASP A 54 -0.47 44.04 32.51
C ASP A 54 -0.05 42.64 32.04
N SER A 55 0.22 41.73 32.99
CA SER A 55 0.54 40.33 32.67
C SER A 55 -0.64 39.61 32.01
N THR A 56 -1.85 39.80 32.56
CA THR A 56 -3.09 39.27 31.99
C THR A 56 -3.36 39.81 30.59
N GLU A 57 -3.12 41.11 30.37
CA GLU A 57 -3.24 41.74 29.05
C GLU A 57 -2.25 41.16 28.05
N LEU A 58 -0.97 41.00 28.44
CA LEU A 58 0.06 40.39 27.62
C LEU A 58 -0.27 38.94 27.25
N ASP A 59 -0.72 38.13 28.20
CA ASP A 59 -1.14 36.75 27.95
C ASP A 59 -2.32 36.67 26.98
N ARG A 60 -3.29 37.58 27.14
CA ARG A 60 -4.43 37.70 26.22
C ARG A 60 -3.99 38.10 24.82
N MET A 61 -3.11 39.09 24.69
CA MET A 61 -2.54 39.49 23.40
C MET A 61 -1.74 38.37 22.75
N LEU A 62 -1.00 37.56 23.53
CA LEU A 62 -0.24 36.43 23.00
C LEU A 62 -1.18 35.39 22.38
N GLN A 63 -2.25 35.02 23.10
CA GLN A 63 -3.27 34.10 22.61
C GLN A 63 -3.91 34.61 21.31
N LEU A 64 -4.33 35.88 21.27
CA LEU A 64 -4.88 36.51 20.06
C LEU A 64 -3.89 36.47 18.90
N SER A 65 -2.64 36.90 19.13
CA SER A 65 -1.65 36.99 18.06
C SER A 65 -1.30 35.64 17.43
N ARG A 66 -1.26 34.56 18.22
CA ARG A 66 -1.06 33.19 17.70
C ARG A 66 -2.25 32.72 16.87
N LEU A 67 -3.46 32.95 17.35
CA LEU A 67 -4.69 32.60 16.64
C LEU A 67 -4.79 33.33 15.30
N GLU A 68 -4.53 34.64 15.28
CA GLU A 68 -4.65 35.44 14.07
C GLU A 68 -3.53 35.19 13.05
N GLU A 69 -2.32 34.90 13.50
CA GLU A 69 -1.24 34.46 12.60
C GLU A 69 -1.62 33.15 11.90
N LEU A 70 -2.14 32.18 12.66
CA LEU A 70 -2.59 30.91 12.11
C LEU A 70 -3.71 31.12 11.09
N ARG A 71 -4.65 32.02 11.37
CA ARG A 71 -5.73 32.38 10.44
C ARG A 71 -5.22 32.97 9.12
N LEU A 72 -4.21 33.84 9.16
CA LEU A 72 -3.59 34.37 7.94
C LEU A 72 -2.95 33.27 7.10
N THR A 73 -2.41 32.24 7.74
CA THR A 73 -1.79 31.11 7.06
C THR A 73 -2.84 30.16 6.48
N ASP A 74 -3.85 29.77 7.28
CA ASP A 74 -4.88 28.83 6.82
C ASP A 74 -5.69 29.36 5.65
N THR A 75 -5.94 30.67 5.58
CA THR A 75 -6.77 31.26 4.52
C THR A 75 -6.11 31.19 3.15
N ARG A 76 -4.79 30.98 3.13
CA ARG A 76 -4.00 30.82 1.90
C ARG A 76 -3.84 29.37 1.48
N ALA A 77 -4.06 28.40 2.38
CA ALA A 77 -3.95 26.97 2.10
C ALA A 77 -4.98 26.54 1.05
N LYS A 78 -4.54 25.81 0.02
CA LYS A 78 -5.42 25.35 -1.05
C LYS A 78 -5.41 23.84 -1.20
N SER A 79 -4.25 23.20 -1.05
CA SER A 79 -4.15 21.76 -1.17
C SER A 79 -4.58 21.03 0.09
N SER A 80 -4.94 19.76 -0.05
CA SER A 80 -5.25 18.88 1.08
C SER A 80 -4.08 18.77 2.07
N GLU A 81 -2.84 18.84 1.59
CA GLU A 81 -1.64 18.79 2.42
C GLU A 81 -1.49 20.06 3.29
N GLU A 82 -1.62 21.24 2.69
CA GLU A 82 -1.56 22.51 3.41
C GLU A 82 -2.69 22.64 4.43
N LEU A 83 -3.90 22.23 4.06
CA LEU A 83 -5.08 22.24 4.93
C LEU A 83 -4.95 21.21 6.07
N THR A 84 -4.33 20.06 5.82
CA THR A 84 -4.00 19.07 6.86
C THR A 84 -3.03 19.67 7.88
N ARG A 85 -1.99 20.38 7.42
CA ARG A 85 -1.05 21.10 8.30
C ARG A 85 -1.75 22.20 9.10
N ALA A 86 -2.63 22.97 8.46
CA ALA A 86 -3.41 24.01 9.13
C ALA A 86 -4.33 23.42 10.23
N LEU A 87 -5.00 22.31 9.95
CA LEU A 87 -5.85 21.61 10.91
C LEU A 87 -5.05 21.15 12.14
N ALA A 88 -3.88 20.54 11.92
CA ALA A 88 -2.99 20.11 13.00
C ALA A 88 -2.51 21.28 13.88
N ASN A 89 -2.24 22.43 13.28
CA ASN A 89 -1.87 23.63 14.05
C ASN A 89 -3.03 24.14 14.93
N TYR A 90 -4.27 24.07 14.46
CA TYR A 90 -5.44 24.39 15.29
C TYR A 90 -5.64 23.38 16.42
N ASP A 91 -5.48 22.08 16.15
CA ASP A 91 -5.56 21.03 17.17
C ASP A 91 -4.52 21.23 18.28
N ALA A 92 -3.33 21.71 17.94
CA ALA A 92 -2.28 22.04 18.90
C ALA A 92 -2.54 23.35 19.66
N LEU A 93 -3.10 24.38 19.00
CA LEU A 93 -3.31 25.70 19.61
C LEU A 93 -4.51 25.75 20.57
N ILE A 94 -5.62 25.09 20.23
CA ILE A 94 -6.88 25.20 20.99
C ILE A 94 -6.71 24.88 22.49
N PRO A 95 -5.97 23.82 22.91
CA PRO A 95 -5.74 23.54 24.32
C PRO A 95 -4.98 24.64 25.08
N GLU A 96 -4.22 25.49 24.38
CA GLU A 96 -3.47 26.60 24.97
C GLU A 96 -4.31 27.89 25.12
N LEU A 97 -5.49 27.95 24.49
CA LEU A 97 -6.37 29.13 24.52
C LEU A 97 -7.27 29.09 25.76
N SER A 98 -6.92 29.89 26.76
CA SER A 98 -7.67 30.08 28.00
C SER A 98 -8.74 31.16 27.92
N ASP A 99 -8.64 32.12 26.98
CA ASP A 99 -9.70 33.10 26.72
C ASP A 99 -10.87 32.42 25.98
N PRO A 100 -12.10 32.41 26.55
CA PRO A 100 -13.24 31.72 25.95
C PRO A 100 -13.65 32.24 24.57
N ASP A 101 -13.47 33.53 24.29
CA ASP A 101 -13.80 34.14 23.00
C ASP A 101 -12.84 33.62 21.92
N TYR A 102 -11.54 33.59 22.23
CA TYR A 102 -10.51 33.10 21.31
C TYR A 102 -10.61 31.60 21.09
N ASN A 103 -10.94 30.83 22.14
CA ASN A 103 -11.19 29.41 22.01
C ASN A 103 -12.37 29.13 21.06
N THR A 104 -13.50 29.82 21.26
CA THR A 104 -14.70 29.72 20.38
C THR A 104 -14.37 30.10 18.93
N ARG A 105 -13.59 31.16 18.75
CA ARG A 105 -13.14 31.62 17.44
C ARG A 105 -12.22 30.60 16.75
N ALA A 106 -11.28 30.01 17.48
CA ALA A 106 -10.39 28.98 16.97
C ALA A 106 -11.14 27.70 16.55
N LEU A 107 -12.16 27.29 17.30
CA LEU A 107 -13.03 26.18 16.94
C LEU A 107 -13.77 26.47 15.62
N THR A 108 -14.30 27.68 15.45
CA THR A 108 -14.92 28.11 14.20
C THR A 108 -13.95 28.03 13.02
N TYR A 109 -12.73 28.56 13.16
CA TYR A 109 -11.73 28.51 12.10
C TYR A 109 -11.29 27.08 11.75
N ARG A 110 -11.13 26.25 12.77
CA ARG A 110 -10.84 24.83 12.60
C ARG A 110 -11.92 24.14 11.78
N ASP A 111 -13.20 24.39 12.07
CA ASP A 111 -14.31 23.77 11.33
C ASP A 111 -14.40 24.26 9.88
N GLU A 112 -14.07 25.53 9.61
CA GLU A 112 -13.92 26.04 8.24
C GLU A 112 -12.78 25.33 7.49
N VAL A 113 -11.62 25.12 8.15
CA VAL A 113 -10.49 24.38 7.56
C VAL A 113 -10.86 22.93 7.30
N ARG A 114 -11.59 22.27 8.21
CA ARG A 114 -12.10 20.89 8.01
C ARG A 114 -12.99 20.81 6.78
N THR A 115 -13.91 21.76 6.62
CA THR A 115 -14.81 21.83 5.46
C THR A 115 -14.03 21.97 4.15
N ARG A 116 -13.06 22.89 4.11
CA ARG A 116 -12.18 23.09 2.95
C ARG A 116 -11.31 21.87 2.67
N LEU A 117 -10.82 21.19 3.71
CA LEU A 117 -10.01 19.98 3.60
C LEU A 117 -10.82 18.84 2.97
N GLY A 118 -12.07 18.64 3.40
CA GLY A 118 -12.96 17.66 2.77
C GLY A 118 -13.14 17.92 1.28
N ALA A 119 -13.39 19.17 0.89
CA ALA A 119 -13.53 19.55 -0.52
C ALA A 119 -12.23 19.38 -1.32
N ALA A 120 -11.08 19.76 -0.75
CA ALA A 120 -9.78 19.59 -1.41
C ALA A 120 -9.44 18.11 -1.63
N LEU A 121 -9.63 17.26 -0.60
CA LEU A 121 -9.43 15.82 -0.71
C LEU A 121 -10.34 15.18 -1.74
N PHE A 122 -11.60 15.59 -1.80
CA PHE A 122 -12.53 15.10 -2.82
C PHE A 122 -12.08 15.49 -4.23
N ASN A 123 -11.77 16.76 -4.48
CA ASN A 123 -11.34 17.22 -5.80
C ASN A 123 -10.03 16.55 -6.25
N GLU A 124 -9.02 16.52 -5.37
CA GLU A 124 -7.74 15.85 -5.65
C GLU A 124 -7.93 14.34 -5.88
N GLY A 125 -8.84 13.71 -5.12
CA GLY A 125 -9.22 12.31 -5.30
C GLY A 125 -9.84 12.06 -6.66
N THR A 126 -10.83 12.85 -7.05
CA THR A 126 -11.51 12.73 -8.36
C THR A 126 -10.54 12.92 -9.53
N GLU A 127 -9.58 13.83 -9.41
CA GLU A 127 -8.55 14.12 -10.42
C GLU A 127 -7.41 13.09 -10.47
N ALA A 128 -7.23 12.26 -9.42
CA ALA A 128 -6.16 11.28 -9.39
C ALA A 128 -6.36 10.15 -10.42
N GLU A 129 -5.32 9.87 -11.21
CA GLU A 129 -5.35 8.77 -12.22
C GLU A 129 -5.08 7.40 -11.59
N ASP A 130 -4.25 7.35 -10.54
CA ASP A 130 -3.95 6.11 -9.83
C ASP A 130 -5.09 5.75 -8.87
N ASP A 131 -5.67 4.56 -9.07
CA ASP A 131 -6.81 4.07 -8.29
C ASP A 131 -6.49 3.93 -6.79
N ILE A 132 -5.25 3.63 -6.40
CA ILE A 132 -4.86 3.53 -4.99
C ILE A 132 -4.88 4.92 -4.36
N LEU A 133 -4.18 5.88 -4.96
CA LEU A 133 -4.16 7.27 -4.48
C LEU A 133 -5.56 7.89 -4.46
N LYS A 134 -6.34 7.70 -5.53
CA LYS A 134 -7.74 8.14 -5.61
C LYS A 134 -8.55 7.56 -4.44
N GLY A 135 -8.45 6.26 -4.20
CA GLY A 135 -9.11 5.59 -3.09
C GLY A 135 -8.74 6.15 -1.72
N GLU A 136 -7.44 6.39 -1.47
CA GLU A 136 -6.96 6.97 -0.21
C GLU A 136 -7.47 8.39 0.03
N LEU A 137 -7.47 9.23 -1.00
CA LEU A 137 -7.94 10.63 -0.91
C LEU A 137 -9.45 10.68 -0.65
N LEU A 138 -10.23 9.88 -1.37
CA LEU A 138 -11.68 9.79 -1.21
C LEU A 138 -12.08 9.24 0.17
N ASP A 139 -11.40 8.19 0.66
CA ASP A 139 -11.62 7.66 2.01
C ASP A 139 -11.32 8.69 3.09
N ARG A 140 -10.23 9.47 2.93
CA ARG A 140 -9.92 10.60 3.81
C ARG A 140 -10.98 11.70 3.73
N ALA A 141 -11.53 11.99 2.55
CA ALA A 141 -12.56 13.02 2.37
C ALA A 141 -13.83 12.72 3.20
N LEU A 142 -14.21 11.43 3.32
CA LEU A 142 -15.37 11.00 4.11
C LEU A 142 -15.30 11.39 5.60
N LYS A 143 -14.11 11.67 6.14
CA LYS A 143 -13.93 12.13 7.53
C LYS A 143 -14.40 13.57 7.75
N TYR A 144 -14.51 14.35 6.68
CA TYR A 144 -14.78 15.79 6.73
C TYR A 144 -16.04 16.20 5.99
N ILE A 145 -16.45 15.42 4.98
CA ILE A 145 -17.69 15.66 4.22
C ILE A 145 -18.88 15.11 5.00
N THR A 146 -19.89 15.96 5.21
CA THR A 146 -21.13 15.60 5.90
C THR A 146 -22.35 15.59 4.99
N ASP A 147 -22.23 16.11 3.77
CA ASP A 147 -23.30 16.06 2.78
C ASP A 147 -23.61 14.60 2.39
N LYS A 148 -24.87 14.19 2.58
CA LYS A 148 -25.27 12.80 2.39
C LYS A 148 -25.16 12.34 0.94
N ALA A 149 -25.40 13.22 -0.02
CA ALA A 149 -25.35 12.86 -1.43
C ALA A 149 -23.90 12.63 -1.87
N THR A 150 -23.00 13.55 -1.51
CA THR A 150 -21.56 13.40 -1.77
C THR A 150 -20.97 12.18 -1.04
N VAL A 151 -21.38 11.91 0.21
CA VAL A 151 -20.96 10.69 0.92
C VAL A 151 -21.41 9.42 0.21
N ALA A 152 -22.63 9.39 -0.32
CA ALA A 152 -23.13 8.23 -1.07
C ALA A 152 -22.37 8.03 -2.39
N GLU A 153 -22.08 9.12 -3.10
CA GLU A 153 -21.26 9.13 -4.32
C GLU A 153 -19.86 8.57 -4.06
N ILE A 154 -19.15 9.11 -3.06
CA ILE A 154 -17.81 8.65 -2.68
C ILE A 154 -17.81 7.17 -2.32
N ASN A 155 -18.79 6.69 -1.53
CA ASN A 155 -18.85 5.27 -1.16
C ASN A 155 -19.10 4.35 -2.36
N SER A 156 -19.91 4.78 -3.33
CA SER A 156 -20.09 4.04 -4.58
C SER A 156 -18.78 3.95 -5.35
N GLU A 157 -18.09 5.08 -5.53
CA GLU A 157 -16.83 5.13 -6.27
C GLU A 157 -15.72 4.32 -5.57
N LEU A 158 -15.63 4.39 -4.24
CA LEU A 158 -14.69 3.58 -3.45
C LEU A 158 -14.95 2.08 -3.60
N THR A 159 -16.20 1.67 -3.77
CA THR A 159 -16.52 0.25 -4.01
C THR A 159 -15.94 -0.21 -5.35
N ASP A 160 -16.13 0.60 -6.40
CA ASP A 160 -15.61 0.29 -7.73
C ASP A 160 -14.08 0.35 -7.79
N ILE A 161 -13.46 1.33 -7.14
CA ILE A 161 -12.00 1.44 -7.01
C ILE A 161 -11.44 0.21 -6.30
N LYS A 162 -12.01 -0.17 -5.15
CA LYS A 162 -11.57 -1.36 -4.39
C LYS A 162 -11.67 -2.61 -5.24
N LEU A 163 -12.74 -2.74 -6.03
CA LEU A 163 -12.89 -3.85 -6.97
C LEU A 163 -11.81 -3.83 -8.06
N ARG A 164 -11.54 -2.67 -8.69
CA ARG A 164 -10.49 -2.55 -9.71
C ARG A 164 -9.09 -2.83 -9.16
N VAL A 165 -8.76 -2.31 -7.99
CA VAL A 165 -7.49 -2.57 -7.31
C VAL A 165 -7.34 -4.05 -6.99
N ALA A 166 -8.37 -4.68 -6.42
CA ALA A 166 -8.37 -6.11 -6.12
C ALA A 166 -8.25 -6.95 -7.40
N MET A 167 -8.99 -6.61 -8.45
CA MET A 167 -8.91 -7.30 -9.74
C MET A 167 -7.54 -7.12 -10.41
N LYS A 168 -6.92 -5.94 -10.31
CA LYS A 168 -5.57 -5.70 -10.82
C LYS A 168 -4.55 -6.55 -10.07
N GLN A 169 -4.60 -6.58 -8.74
CA GLN A 169 -3.73 -7.43 -7.92
C GLN A 169 -3.90 -8.91 -8.26
N VAL A 170 -5.15 -9.37 -8.39
CA VAL A 170 -5.45 -10.74 -8.86
C VAL A 170 -4.89 -10.95 -10.26
N SER A 171 -5.05 -10.02 -11.19
CA SER A 171 -4.58 -10.15 -12.59
C SER A 171 -3.06 -10.07 -12.74
N ASP A 172 -2.35 -9.48 -11.79
CA ASP A 172 -0.90 -9.38 -11.82
C ASP A 172 -0.25 -10.73 -11.44
N GLU A 173 -0.89 -11.50 -10.56
CA GLU A 173 -0.38 -12.79 -10.06
C GLU A 173 -1.08 -14.02 -10.65
N LEU A 174 -2.36 -13.89 -11.02
CA LEU A 174 -3.23 -14.97 -11.45
C LEU A 174 -3.85 -14.69 -12.82
N VAL A 175 -4.18 -15.78 -13.52
CA VAL A 175 -4.91 -15.77 -14.78
C VAL A 175 -6.19 -16.57 -14.61
N LEU A 176 -7.32 -15.99 -14.98
CA LEU A 176 -8.61 -16.70 -15.01
C LEU A 176 -8.65 -17.61 -16.25
N LEU A 177 -8.81 -18.91 -16.04
CA LEU A 177 -9.03 -19.86 -17.11
C LEU A 177 -10.46 -19.69 -17.69
N PRO A 178 -10.61 -19.56 -19.02
CA PRO A 178 -11.90 -19.36 -19.63
C PRO A 178 -12.77 -20.61 -19.50
N ARG A 179 -14.07 -20.41 -19.26
CA ARG A 179 -15.07 -21.49 -19.33
C ARG A 179 -15.32 -21.90 -20.77
N GLY A 180 -15.51 -23.19 -20.99
CA GLY A 180 -15.78 -23.73 -22.32
C GLY A 180 -15.39 -25.20 -22.47
N THR A 181 -15.44 -25.67 -23.71
CA THR A 181 -14.99 -27.00 -24.09
C THR A 181 -13.74 -26.84 -24.95
N PHE A 182 -12.67 -27.51 -24.54
CA PHE A 182 -11.35 -27.41 -25.14
C PHE A 182 -10.86 -28.78 -25.60
N THR A 183 -10.00 -28.79 -26.62
CA THR A 183 -9.32 -30.01 -27.04
C THR A 183 -7.94 -30.04 -26.40
N VAL A 184 -7.70 -30.98 -25.51
CA VAL A 184 -6.40 -31.19 -24.83
C VAL A 184 -5.82 -32.53 -25.26
N GLY A 185 -4.52 -32.73 -25.09
CA GLY A 185 -3.78 -33.87 -25.60
C GLY A 185 -3.56 -33.82 -27.12
N SER A 186 -2.94 -34.89 -27.62
CA SER A 186 -2.38 -34.94 -28.96
C SER A 186 -2.67 -36.28 -29.63
N ASN A 187 -2.79 -36.27 -30.96
CA ASN A 187 -2.83 -37.47 -31.80
C ASN A 187 -1.48 -37.74 -32.47
N ARG A 188 -0.40 -37.06 -32.04
CA ARG A 188 0.94 -37.27 -32.60
C ARG A 188 1.53 -38.59 -32.14
N ASP A 189 2.18 -39.31 -33.05
CA ASP A 189 2.87 -40.55 -32.74
C ASP A 189 3.96 -40.33 -31.66
N GLY A 190 3.94 -41.15 -30.62
CA GLY A 190 4.92 -41.10 -29.52
C GLY A 190 4.57 -40.15 -28.37
N ASP A 191 3.44 -39.43 -28.46
CA ASP A 191 2.89 -38.67 -27.35
C ASP A 191 2.04 -39.59 -26.45
N ASN A 192 2.33 -39.62 -25.16
CA ASN A 192 1.60 -40.43 -24.18
C ASN A 192 0.40 -39.67 -23.56
N ASN A 193 0.07 -38.47 -24.06
CA ASN A 193 -1.10 -37.69 -23.67
C ASN A 193 -2.17 -37.71 -24.81
N PRO A 194 -3.09 -38.69 -24.83
CA PRO A 194 -4.05 -38.83 -25.92
C PRO A 194 -5.05 -37.67 -25.97
N GLN A 195 -5.39 -37.26 -27.18
CA GLN A 195 -6.36 -36.19 -27.40
C GLN A 195 -7.74 -36.51 -26.81
N ARG A 196 -8.33 -35.53 -26.11
CA ARG A 196 -9.66 -35.62 -25.47
C ARG A 196 -10.32 -34.23 -25.39
N LEU A 197 -11.61 -34.24 -25.05
CA LEU A 197 -12.35 -33.03 -24.73
C LEU A 197 -12.28 -32.74 -23.23
N PHE A 198 -11.92 -31.52 -22.88
CA PHE A 198 -11.93 -31.00 -21.53
C PHE A 198 -13.02 -29.94 -21.38
N GLU A 199 -13.92 -30.10 -20.40
CA GLU A 199 -15.03 -29.18 -20.14
C GLU A 199 -14.78 -28.35 -18.87
N GLN A 200 -14.31 -27.10 -19.05
CA GLN A 200 -14.03 -26.17 -17.96
C GLN A 200 -15.30 -25.41 -17.54
N LYS A 201 -15.92 -25.83 -16.43
CA LYS A 201 -17.18 -25.25 -15.91
C LYS A 201 -16.97 -24.22 -14.82
N ASP A 202 -15.91 -24.36 -14.02
CA ASP A 202 -15.69 -23.54 -12.84
C ASP A 202 -14.92 -22.26 -13.15
N PHE A 203 -14.97 -21.29 -12.23
CA PHE A 203 -14.05 -20.14 -12.26
C PHE A 203 -12.75 -20.57 -11.61
N ILE A 204 -11.74 -20.84 -12.43
CA ILE A 204 -10.45 -21.34 -11.96
C ILE A 204 -9.38 -20.31 -12.28
N PHE A 205 -8.60 -19.95 -11.27
CA PHE A 205 -7.43 -19.11 -11.43
C PHE A 205 -6.19 -19.99 -11.39
N ILE A 206 -5.21 -19.69 -12.26
CA ILE A 206 -3.89 -20.30 -12.25
C ILE A 206 -2.83 -19.22 -12.04
N ASP A 207 -1.72 -19.55 -11.39
CA ASP A 207 -0.62 -18.61 -11.22
C ASP A 207 -0.04 -18.23 -12.59
N LYS A 208 0.22 -16.93 -12.78
CA LYS A 208 0.81 -16.39 -14.00
C LYS A 208 2.29 -16.77 -14.16
N TYR A 209 2.95 -17.03 -13.03
CA TYR A 209 4.36 -17.35 -12.90
C TYR A 209 4.54 -18.60 -12.04
N LEU A 210 5.65 -19.30 -12.23
CA LEU A 210 6.09 -20.37 -11.33
C LEU A 210 6.31 -19.85 -9.90
N VAL A 211 6.14 -20.72 -8.91
CA VAL A 211 6.48 -20.41 -7.52
C VAL A 211 7.98 -20.16 -7.39
N THR A 212 8.36 -19.04 -6.78
CA THR A 212 9.76 -18.65 -6.62
C THR A 212 10.39 -19.20 -5.34
N ASN A 213 11.72 -19.20 -5.26
CA ASN A 213 12.43 -19.57 -4.03
C ASN A 213 12.03 -18.69 -2.83
N GLU A 214 11.91 -17.37 -3.02
CA GLU A 214 11.48 -16.46 -1.94
C GLU A 214 10.05 -16.73 -1.47
N GLN A 215 9.15 -17.13 -2.37
CA GLN A 215 7.77 -17.48 -2.02
C GLN A 215 7.73 -18.80 -1.24
N TYR A 216 8.49 -19.80 -1.67
CA TYR A 216 8.58 -21.09 -0.99
C TYR A 216 9.27 -20.98 0.38
N LYS A 217 10.23 -20.06 0.53
CA LYS A 217 10.88 -19.78 1.82
C LYS A 217 9.87 -19.29 2.87
N LYS A 218 8.89 -18.47 2.47
CA LYS A 218 7.80 -18.04 3.36
C LYS A 218 6.97 -19.21 3.89
N PHE A 219 6.75 -20.25 3.07
CA PHE A 219 6.09 -21.48 3.50
C PHE A 219 6.90 -22.22 4.55
N ILE A 220 8.22 -22.38 4.33
CA ILE A 220 9.12 -23.03 5.30
C ILE A 220 9.16 -22.24 6.61
N ASP A 221 9.35 -20.92 6.54
CA ASP A 221 9.43 -20.03 7.71
C ASP A 221 8.12 -19.97 8.50
N ALA A 222 6.99 -20.23 7.85
CA ALA A 222 5.69 -20.38 8.49
C ALA A 222 5.46 -21.76 9.13
N GLY A 223 6.47 -22.64 9.14
CA GLY A 223 6.38 -23.99 9.71
C GLY A 223 5.80 -25.03 8.75
N GLY A 224 5.85 -24.79 7.44
CA GLY A 224 5.22 -25.61 6.41
C GLY A 224 5.57 -27.12 6.44
N TYR A 225 6.81 -27.47 6.81
CA TYR A 225 7.25 -28.87 6.95
C TYR A 225 6.92 -29.49 8.32
N THR A 226 6.42 -28.69 9.27
CA THR A 226 6.07 -29.14 10.63
C THR A 226 4.58 -29.21 10.90
N ASP A 227 3.76 -28.57 10.08
CA ASP A 227 2.30 -28.59 10.21
C ASP A 227 1.69 -29.67 9.30
N PRO A 228 1.23 -30.82 9.85
CA PRO A 228 0.67 -31.92 9.06
C PRO A 228 -0.63 -31.55 8.34
N ALA A 229 -1.31 -30.45 8.70
CA ALA A 229 -2.55 -30.03 8.04
C ALA A 229 -2.35 -29.67 6.56
N TYR A 230 -1.14 -29.26 6.16
CA TYR A 230 -0.84 -28.96 4.77
C TYR A 230 -0.56 -30.21 3.93
N TRP A 231 -0.26 -31.35 4.55
CA TRP A 231 0.23 -32.52 3.83
C TRP A 231 -0.87 -33.52 3.48
N ALA A 232 -0.68 -34.26 2.39
CA ALA A 232 -1.49 -35.43 2.13
C ALA A 232 -1.20 -36.51 3.17
N GLU A 233 -2.21 -37.27 3.59
CA GLU A 233 -2.04 -38.36 4.58
C GLU A 233 -0.97 -39.36 4.14
N ALA A 234 -0.93 -39.68 2.84
CA ALA A 234 0.07 -40.56 2.24
C ALA A 234 1.51 -40.02 2.32
N ALA A 235 1.68 -38.71 2.48
CA ALA A 235 2.99 -38.07 2.59
C ALA A 235 3.54 -38.05 4.02
N LEU A 236 2.65 -38.11 5.04
CA LEU A 236 3.03 -37.94 6.46
C LEU A 236 4.20 -38.83 6.91
N PRO A 237 4.29 -40.12 6.51
CA PRO A 237 5.42 -40.97 6.91
C PRO A 237 6.76 -40.58 6.27
N TYR A 238 6.73 -39.77 5.22
CA TYR A 238 7.89 -39.43 4.40
C TYR A 238 8.37 -37.99 4.58
N ILE A 239 7.63 -37.13 5.30
CA ILE A 239 7.99 -35.70 5.48
C ILE A 239 9.43 -35.55 5.98
N SER A 240 9.86 -36.38 6.94
CA SER A 240 11.21 -36.32 7.50
C SER A 240 12.33 -36.73 6.52
N LEU A 241 11.98 -37.28 5.35
CA LEU A 241 12.94 -37.61 4.28
C LEU A 241 13.07 -36.48 3.25
N LEU A 242 12.20 -35.46 3.33
CA LEU A 242 12.18 -34.32 2.42
C LEU A 242 13.10 -33.24 2.96
N VAL A 243 14.38 -33.45 2.68
CA VAL A 243 15.48 -32.63 3.17
C VAL A 243 16.29 -32.05 2.03
N ASP A 244 16.92 -30.90 2.31
CA ASP A 244 17.86 -30.24 1.45
C ASP A 244 19.21 -30.99 1.38
N SER A 245 20.16 -30.45 0.64
CA SER A 245 21.47 -31.08 0.43
C SER A 245 22.32 -31.22 1.70
N THR A 246 21.96 -30.55 2.78
CA THR A 246 22.64 -30.57 4.08
C THR A 246 21.88 -31.34 5.17
N GLY A 247 20.66 -31.79 4.86
CA GLY A 247 19.81 -32.58 5.76
C GLY A 247 18.77 -31.77 6.54
N ASP A 248 18.64 -30.47 6.26
CA ASP A 248 17.59 -29.63 6.83
C ASP A 248 16.28 -29.79 6.05
N ALA A 249 15.12 -29.59 6.68
CA ALA A 249 13.83 -29.72 6.00
C ALA A 249 13.69 -28.66 4.89
N GLY A 250 13.46 -29.08 3.65
CA GLY A 250 13.37 -28.16 2.52
C GLY A 250 13.61 -28.82 1.16
N PRO A 251 13.59 -28.01 0.08
CA PRO A 251 13.81 -28.48 -1.28
C PRO A 251 15.19 -29.14 -1.45
N ALA A 252 15.28 -30.23 -2.21
CA ALA A 252 16.54 -30.93 -2.42
C ALA A 252 17.62 -30.10 -3.17
N SER A 253 17.21 -29.00 -3.81
CA SER A 253 18.10 -28.05 -4.50
C SER A 253 18.74 -27.01 -3.57
N TRP A 254 18.30 -26.95 -2.31
CA TRP A 254 18.72 -25.96 -1.32
C TRP A 254 19.85 -26.50 -0.42
N ALA A 255 20.39 -25.63 0.44
CA ALA A 255 21.40 -25.98 1.43
C ALA A 255 21.24 -25.09 2.68
N GLU A 256 21.55 -25.65 3.84
CA GLU A 256 21.51 -24.98 5.15
C GLU A 256 20.14 -24.33 5.43
N GLY A 257 19.05 -25.00 5.03
CA GLY A 257 17.68 -24.54 5.20
C GLY A 257 17.28 -23.35 4.31
N SER A 258 18.08 -23.01 3.30
CA SER A 258 17.85 -21.85 2.44
C SER A 258 18.39 -22.02 1.01
N PHE A 259 18.16 -21.01 0.20
CA PHE A 259 18.68 -20.88 -1.16
C PHE A 259 19.72 -19.75 -1.24
N ASP A 260 20.53 -19.73 -2.31
CA ASP A 260 21.37 -18.58 -2.66
C ASP A 260 20.48 -17.37 -2.96
N GLU A 261 20.62 -16.27 -2.20
CA GLU A 261 19.77 -15.08 -2.33
C GLU A 261 19.67 -14.52 -3.77
N SER A 262 20.69 -14.73 -4.61
CA SER A 262 20.66 -14.34 -6.03
C SER A 262 19.59 -15.08 -6.85
N LEU A 263 19.08 -16.20 -6.33
CA LEU A 263 18.04 -17.04 -6.92
C LEU A 263 16.65 -16.76 -6.34
N ALA A 264 16.45 -15.69 -5.56
CA ALA A 264 15.18 -15.38 -4.91
C ALA A 264 13.96 -15.43 -5.85
N LYS A 265 14.12 -14.88 -7.05
CA LYS A 265 13.05 -14.79 -8.06
C LYS A 265 13.08 -15.92 -9.11
N TYR A 266 13.96 -16.89 -8.95
CA TYR A 266 14.00 -18.09 -9.78
C TYR A 266 12.97 -19.09 -9.27
N PRO A 267 12.45 -19.98 -10.15
CA PRO A 267 11.52 -21.01 -9.73
C PRO A 267 12.17 -21.92 -8.69
N VAL A 268 11.41 -22.28 -7.65
CA VAL A 268 11.86 -23.31 -6.70
C VAL A 268 11.92 -24.65 -7.41
N THR A 269 13.01 -25.40 -7.19
CA THR A 269 13.23 -26.72 -7.82
C THR A 269 13.62 -27.76 -6.78
N GLY A 270 13.66 -29.04 -7.17
CA GLY A 270 13.99 -30.12 -6.24
C GLY A 270 12.85 -30.42 -5.24
N LEU A 271 11.61 -30.10 -5.61
CA LEU A 271 10.41 -30.45 -4.86
C LEU A 271 9.86 -31.80 -5.32
N SER A 272 9.46 -32.64 -4.37
CA SER A 272 8.53 -33.73 -4.61
C SER A 272 7.13 -33.22 -4.93
N PHE A 273 6.30 -34.10 -5.50
CA PHE A 273 4.87 -33.82 -5.70
C PHE A 273 4.17 -33.41 -4.39
N TYR A 274 4.50 -34.06 -3.27
CA TYR A 274 3.87 -33.80 -1.98
C TYR A 274 4.25 -32.44 -1.41
N GLU A 275 5.50 -31.98 -1.62
CA GLU A 275 5.95 -30.64 -1.26
C GLU A 275 5.21 -29.56 -2.05
N ALA A 276 5.10 -29.74 -3.37
CA ALA A 276 4.35 -28.81 -4.23
C ALA A 276 2.88 -28.73 -3.82
N GLN A 277 2.25 -29.87 -3.50
CA GLN A 277 0.87 -29.92 -3.02
C GLN A 277 0.71 -29.27 -1.64
N ALA A 278 1.65 -29.48 -0.71
CA ALA A 278 1.61 -28.90 0.63
C ALA A 278 1.75 -27.37 0.58
N TYR A 279 2.69 -26.86 -0.23
CA TYR A 279 2.82 -25.43 -0.49
C TYR A 279 1.51 -24.85 -1.05
N ALA A 280 0.93 -25.50 -2.06
CA ALA A 280 -0.31 -25.01 -2.67
C ALA A 280 -1.43 -24.90 -1.62
N ARG A 281 -1.60 -25.89 -0.74
CA ARG A 281 -2.58 -25.85 0.35
C ARG A 281 -2.31 -24.75 1.36
N TRP A 282 -1.05 -24.55 1.77
CA TRP A 282 -0.66 -23.45 2.66
C TRP A 282 -0.97 -22.08 2.05
N ALA A 283 -0.73 -21.92 0.74
CA ALA A 283 -1.06 -20.71 0.01
C ALA A 283 -2.57 -20.51 -0.24
N GLY A 284 -3.43 -21.43 0.23
CA GLY A 284 -4.88 -21.40 -0.03
C GLY A 284 -5.27 -21.77 -1.46
N LYS A 285 -4.40 -22.49 -2.18
CA LYS A 285 -4.51 -22.91 -3.58
C LYS A 285 -4.53 -24.44 -3.70
N ARG A 286 -4.39 -24.95 -4.92
CA ARG A 286 -4.13 -26.35 -5.27
C ARG A 286 -3.25 -26.42 -6.51
N LEU A 287 -2.67 -27.59 -6.78
CA LEU A 287 -2.05 -27.86 -8.08
C LEU A 287 -3.13 -27.85 -9.19
N PRO A 288 -2.79 -27.40 -10.41
CA PRO A 288 -3.68 -27.54 -11.56
C PRO A 288 -3.81 -29.02 -11.94
N THR A 289 -4.92 -29.42 -12.56
CA THR A 289 -4.97 -30.70 -13.30
C THR A 289 -4.12 -30.58 -14.58
N ALA A 290 -3.74 -31.70 -15.18
CA ALA A 290 -3.03 -31.68 -16.46
C ALA A 290 -3.85 -30.97 -17.55
N ASP A 291 -5.18 -31.13 -17.53
CA ASP A 291 -6.08 -30.46 -18.46
C ASP A 291 -6.15 -28.94 -18.24
N GLU A 292 -6.18 -28.49 -16.99
CA GLU A 292 -6.12 -27.06 -16.64
C GLU A 292 -4.78 -26.44 -17.02
N TRP A 293 -3.69 -27.18 -16.83
CA TRP A 293 -2.35 -26.77 -17.25
C TRP A 293 -2.26 -26.62 -18.77
N GLU A 294 -2.80 -27.59 -19.52
CA GLU A 294 -2.82 -27.53 -20.98
C GLU A 294 -3.73 -26.41 -21.51
N LEU A 295 -4.85 -26.15 -20.82
CA LEU A 295 -5.69 -24.98 -21.09
C LEU A 295 -4.94 -23.67 -20.84
N ALA A 296 -4.22 -23.55 -19.73
CA ALA A 296 -3.37 -22.39 -19.43
C ALA A 296 -2.29 -22.18 -20.51
N ALA A 297 -1.79 -23.28 -21.05
CA ALA A 297 -0.85 -23.35 -22.17
C ALA A 297 -1.48 -23.03 -23.53
N GLY A 298 -2.79 -22.79 -23.62
CA GLY A 298 -3.45 -22.35 -24.86
C GLY A 298 -4.19 -23.45 -25.62
N ALA A 299 -4.66 -24.50 -24.93
CA ALA A 299 -5.53 -25.49 -25.54
C ALA A 299 -6.70 -24.82 -26.28
N PRO A 300 -7.02 -25.27 -27.50
CA PRO A 300 -8.02 -24.63 -28.33
C PRO A 300 -9.45 -24.93 -27.90
N ARG A 301 -10.33 -23.94 -28.06
CA ARG A 301 -11.76 -24.20 -27.93
C ARG A 301 -12.25 -25.02 -29.11
N THR A 302 -13.23 -25.90 -28.87
CA THR A 302 -13.81 -26.74 -29.94
C THR A 302 -14.62 -25.95 -30.97
N ASP A 303 -15.07 -24.74 -30.61
CA ASP A 303 -15.78 -23.82 -31.50
C ASP A 303 -14.85 -22.85 -32.24
N ASP A 304 -13.54 -22.91 -31.96
CA ASP A 304 -12.53 -22.07 -32.58
C ASP A 304 -11.88 -22.81 -33.76
N THR A 305 -12.02 -22.25 -34.96
CA THR A 305 -11.45 -22.80 -36.20
C THR A 305 -10.13 -22.12 -36.60
N SER A 306 -9.57 -21.27 -35.74
CA SER A 306 -8.29 -20.62 -35.97
C SER A 306 -7.14 -21.64 -35.96
N GLU A 307 -6.05 -21.34 -36.67
CA GLU A 307 -4.84 -22.16 -36.59
C GLU A 307 -4.23 -22.01 -35.19
N ILE A 308 -4.35 -23.05 -34.39
CA ILE A 308 -3.82 -23.07 -33.03
C ILE A 308 -2.35 -23.42 -33.10
N GLY A 309 -1.52 -22.58 -32.50
CA GLY A 309 -0.08 -22.79 -32.41
C GLY A 309 0.23 -24.15 -31.79
N ALA A 310 1.28 -24.80 -32.30
CA ALA A 310 1.71 -26.10 -31.78
C ALA A 310 2.32 -26.03 -30.36
N TYR A 311 2.49 -24.83 -29.82
CA TYR A 311 3.13 -24.50 -28.54
C TYR A 311 2.40 -23.33 -27.88
N PRO A 312 2.56 -23.11 -26.56
CA PRO A 312 1.92 -21.99 -25.84
C PRO A 312 2.19 -20.62 -26.44
N PHE A 313 3.31 -20.52 -27.15
CA PHE A 313 3.84 -19.32 -27.76
C PHE A 313 3.68 -19.24 -29.29
N GLY A 314 2.92 -20.14 -29.90
CA GLY A 314 2.72 -20.15 -31.35
C GLY A 314 3.53 -21.26 -32.04
N ALA A 315 4.56 -20.90 -32.81
CA ALA A 315 5.32 -21.87 -33.63
C ALA A 315 6.58 -22.38 -32.90
N ARG A 316 7.04 -23.60 -33.25
CA ARG A 316 8.28 -24.16 -32.64
C ARG A 316 9.49 -23.25 -32.85
N ALA A 317 9.54 -22.54 -33.97
CA ALA A 317 10.65 -21.66 -34.32
C ALA A 317 10.80 -20.48 -33.35
N ASP A 318 9.74 -20.16 -32.59
CA ASP A 318 9.71 -19.01 -31.69
C ASP A 318 10.27 -19.33 -30.29
N GLY A 319 10.63 -20.61 -30.03
CA GLY A 319 11.16 -21.07 -28.74
C GLY A 319 12.35 -22.04 -28.87
N PRO A 320 12.99 -22.39 -27.74
CA PRO A 320 14.16 -23.26 -27.70
C PRO A 320 13.81 -24.71 -28.02
N GLN A 321 14.59 -25.33 -28.91
CA GLN A 321 14.31 -26.69 -29.40
C GLN A 321 14.53 -27.81 -28.37
N ASN A 322 15.31 -27.58 -27.32
CA ASN A 322 15.64 -28.57 -26.30
C ASN A 322 15.39 -28.05 -24.87
N GLY A 323 14.45 -27.11 -24.73
CA GLY A 323 14.25 -26.37 -23.48
C GLY A 323 15.43 -25.44 -23.16
N VAL A 324 15.50 -24.97 -21.92
CA VAL A 324 16.60 -24.13 -21.42
C VAL A 324 17.59 -24.95 -20.60
N ALA A 325 18.89 -24.67 -20.76
CA ALA A 325 19.95 -25.40 -20.09
C ALA A 325 20.06 -25.08 -18.57
N VAL A 326 19.58 -23.90 -18.18
CA VAL A 326 19.54 -23.43 -16.79
C VAL A 326 18.20 -22.74 -16.55
N ALA A 327 17.69 -22.87 -15.32
CA ALA A 327 16.50 -22.14 -14.90
C ALA A 327 16.73 -20.63 -15.02
N ARG A 328 15.65 -19.89 -15.24
CA ARG A 328 15.65 -18.43 -15.40
C ARG A 328 14.72 -17.81 -14.37
N GLU A 329 14.95 -16.56 -14.04
CA GLU A 329 14.00 -15.75 -13.26
C GLU A 329 12.61 -15.80 -13.91
N VAL A 330 11.58 -16.03 -13.09
CA VAL A 330 10.21 -16.29 -13.57
C VAL A 330 9.69 -15.12 -14.39
N GLY A 331 9.01 -15.40 -15.50
CA GLY A 331 8.34 -14.39 -16.32
C GLY A 331 9.24 -13.44 -17.09
N THR A 332 10.56 -13.65 -17.11
CA THR A 332 11.53 -12.78 -17.80
C THR A 332 11.57 -12.97 -19.32
N THR A 333 10.89 -14.01 -19.81
CA THR A 333 10.98 -14.42 -21.20
C THR A 333 9.73 -13.98 -21.95
N GLU A 334 9.90 -13.14 -22.96
CA GLU A 334 8.75 -12.64 -23.71
C GLU A 334 8.11 -13.71 -24.60
N TRP A 335 8.92 -14.59 -25.18
CA TRP A 335 8.48 -15.59 -26.13
C TRP A 335 7.72 -16.76 -25.51
N ASP A 336 7.64 -16.94 -24.19
CA ASP A 336 6.92 -18.08 -23.59
C ASP A 336 5.52 -17.74 -23.07
N ARG A 337 5.03 -16.53 -23.38
CA ARG A 337 3.71 -16.07 -22.98
C ARG A 337 2.62 -16.85 -23.69
N SER A 338 1.72 -17.48 -22.93
CA SER A 338 0.48 -18.01 -23.49
C SER A 338 -0.48 -16.89 -23.89
N SER A 339 -1.48 -17.22 -24.72
CA SER A 339 -2.54 -16.28 -25.11
C SER A 339 -3.35 -15.76 -23.91
N LEU A 340 -3.38 -16.52 -22.80
CA LEU A 340 -4.01 -16.14 -21.54
C LEU A 340 -3.08 -15.32 -20.63
N GLY A 341 -1.80 -15.20 -20.98
CA GLY A 341 -0.83 -14.38 -20.26
C GLY A 341 0.00 -15.12 -19.21
N VAL A 342 -0.14 -16.44 -19.09
CA VAL A 342 0.71 -17.30 -18.25
C VAL A 342 2.09 -17.41 -18.90
N ARG A 343 3.14 -17.47 -18.08
CA ARG A 343 4.55 -17.50 -18.50
C ARG A 343 5.18 -18.85 -18.19
N ASP A 344 6.34 -19.12 -18.79
CA ASP A 344 7.21 -20.26 -18.51
C ASP A 344 6.64 -21.68 -18.81
N LEU A 345 5.35 -21.81 -19.15
CA LEU A 345 4.73 -23.08 -19.60
C LEU A 345 5.44 -23.69 -20.81
N GLY A 346 6.08 -22.84 -21.61
CA GLY A 346 6.84 -23.20 -22.80
C GLY A 346 8.32 -23.53 -22.57
N SER A 347 8.75 -23.79 -21.32
CA SER A 347 10.10 -24.19 -20.85
C SER A 347 10.54 -23.30 -19.68
N ASN A 348 10.98 -23.89 -18.58
CA ASN A 348 11.89 -23.30 -17.59
C ASN A 348 12.30 -24.42 -16.62
N VAL A 349 11.28 -25.02 -16.00
CA VAL A 349 11.35 -26.21 -15.14
C VAL A 349 10.12 -27.08 -15.43
N ALA A 350 10.15 -28.35 -15.00
CA ALA A 350 8.95 -29.18 -15.02
C ALA A 350 7.97 -28.76 -13.92
N GLU A 351 6.67 -28.89 -14.19
CA GLU A 351 5.60 -28.41 -13.31
C GLU A 351 4.73 -29.59 -12.86
N TRP A 352 4.49 -29.70 -11.55
CA TRP A 352 3.63 -30.75 -10.98
C TRP A 352 2.15 -30.44 -11.23
N THR A 353 1.42 -31.39 -11.84
CA THR A 353 -0.05 -31.37 -11.92
C THR A 353 -0.64 -32.29 -10.84
N GLY A 354 -1.91 -32.09 -10.50
CA GLY A 354 -2.58 -32.72 -9.35
C GLY A 354 -3.17 -34.11 -9.59
N ASP A 355 -3.03 -34.66 -10.80
CA ASP A 355 -3.68 -35.88 -11.31
C ASP A 355 -2.73 -37.03 -11.68
#